data_AF-A0A139DER8-F1
#
_entry.id   AF-A0A139DER8-F1
#
_cell.length_a   1.000
_cell.length_b   1.000
_cell.length_c   1.000
_cell.angle_alpha   90.00
_cell.angle_beta   90.00
_cell.angle_gamma   90.00
#
_symmetry.space_group_name_H-M   'P 1'
#
loop_
_entity.id
_entity.type
_entity.pdbx_description
1 polymer ?
#
loop_
_entity_poly.entity_id
_entity_poly.type
_entity_poly.pdbx_seq_one_letter_code
_entity_poly.pdbx_strand_id
1 'polypeptide(L)'
;MPPSHEKSGLVEMLEFTEQAALKNVAHYIQSAFYDSKACICSFELDSSIKEGDSVCQEIEDAARSTISQFELFGIVGHRYDLEMNIPEGQDA
;
A
#
# COMPACT_ATOMS: atom_id res chain seq x y z
N MET A 1 18.74 14.18 -15.28
CA MET A 1 17.62 13.59 -14.52
C MET A 1 17.13 12.42 -15.35
N PRO A 2 17.29 11.16 -14.91
CA PRO A 2 16.64 10.06 -15.63
C PRO A 2 15.13 10.33 -15.66
N PRO A 3 14.40 9.89 -16.70
CA PRO A 3 12.96 10.01 -16.69
C PRO A 3 12.46 9.31 -15.44
N SER A 4 11.70 10.03 -14.61
CA SER A 4 10.89 9.45 -13.55
C SER A 4 9.90 8.53 -14.27
N HIS A 5 10.29 7.27 -14.46
CA HIS A 5 9.41 6.28 -15.04
C HIS A 5 8.32 6.06 -13.99
N GLU A 6 7.16 6.67 -14.21
CA GLU A 6 5.94 6.33 -13.50
C GLU A 6 5.81 4.80 -13.56
N LYS A 7 5.88 4.14 -12.41
CA LYS A 7 5.73 2.69 -12.37
C LYS A 7 4.30 2.40 -12.83
N SER A 8 4.16 1.50 -13.80
CA SER A 8 2.83 1.02 -14.19
C SER A 8 2.13 0.42 -12.97
N GLY A 9 0.83 0.66 -12.82
CA GLY A 9 0.03 0.10 -11.72
C GLY A 9 0.15 -1.42 -11.59
N LEU A 10 0.46 -2.15 -12.68
CA LEU A 10 0.75 -3.58 -12.62
C LEU A 10 2.04 -3.92 -11.87
N VAL A 11 3.08 -3.10 -12.02
CA VAL A 11 4.34 -3.27 -11.27
C VAL A 11 4.10 -2.99 -9.80
N GLU A 12 3.35 -1.93 -9.50
CA GLU A 12 2.99 -1.59 -8.12
C GLU A 12 2.17 -2.71 -7.46
N MET A 13 1.17 -3.25 -8.15
CA MET A 13 0.40 -4.40 -7.67
C MET A 13 1.27 -5.64 -7.41
N LEU A 14 2.26 -5.90 -8.27
CA LEU A 14 3.20 -7.01 -8.05
C LEU A 14 4.05 -6.79 -6.80
N GLU A 15 4.64 -5.60 -6.66
CA GLU A 15 5.41 -5.21 -5.46
C GLU A 15 4.53 -5.28 -4.20
N PHE A 16 3.28 -4.85 -4.28
CA PHE A 16 2.30 -4.96 -3.19
C PHE A 16 2.06 -6.41 -2.77
N THR A 17 1.83 -7.32 -3.73
CA THR A 17 1.63 -8.74 -3.40
C THR A 17 2.86 -9.37 -2.75
N GLU A 18 4.07 -8.98 -3.16
CA GLU A 18 5.30 -9.40 -2.52
C GLU A 18 5.39 -8.87 -1.07
N GLN A 19 5.12 -7.58 -0.84
CA GLN A 19 5.14 -7.00 0.51
C GLN A 19 4.06 -7.61 1.43
N ALA A 20 2.86 -7.84 0.91
CA ALA A 20 1.79 -8.49 1.66
C ALA A 20 2.16 -9.94 2.05
N ALA A 21 2.90 -10.64 1.18
CA ALA A 21 3.41 -11.98 1.50
C ALA A 21 4.50 -11.93 2.58
N LEU A 22 5.43 -10.98 2.50
CA LEU A 22 6.49 -10.78 3.51
C LEU A 22 5.92 -10.44 4.89
N LYS A 23 4.83 -9.67 4.93
CA LYS A 23 4.09 -9.33 6.15
C LYS A 23 3.13 -10.43 6.62
N ASN A 24 3.05 -11.55 5.90
CA ASN A 24 2.15 -12.66 6.19
C ASN A 24 0.67 -12.22 6.28
N VAL A 25 0.24 -11.31 5.40
CA VAL A 25 -1.16 -10.83 5.29
C VAL A 25 -1.78 -11.08 3.92
N ALA A 26 -1.02 -11.60 2.95
CA ALA A 26 -1.49 -11.87 1.58
C ALA A 26 -2.75 -12.74 1.53
N HIS A 27 -2.91 -13.69 2.47
CA HIS A 27 -4.08 -14.58 2.51
C HIS A 27 -5.38 -13.90 2.95
N TYR A 28 -5.32 -12.66 3.44
CA TYR A 28 -6.50 -11.85 3.75
C TYR A 28 -6.95 -10.96 2.58
N ILE A 29 -6.19 -10.92 1.49
CA ILE A 29 -6.51 -10.12 0.30
C ILE A 29 -7.16 -11.05 -0.73
N GLN A 30 -8.44 -10.86 -0.99
CA GLN A 30 -9.19 -11.67 -1.97
C GLN A 30 -8.91 -11.20 -3.39
N SER A 31 -8.85 -9.89 -3.60
CA SER A 31 -8.55 -9.30 -4.91
C SER A 31 -7.89 -7.92 -4.79
N ALA A 32 -7.10 -7.56 -5.79
CA ALA A 32 -6.56 -6.22 -5.98
C ALA A 32 -6.91 -5.76 -7.41
N PHE A 33 -7.47 -4.57 -7.54
CA PHE A 33 -7.92 -4.02 -8.80
C PHE A 33 -7.25 -2.66 -9.05
N TYR A 34 -6.83 -2.39 -10.29
CA TYR A 34 -6.28 -1.11 -10.69
C TYR A 34 -7.17 -0.45 -11.74
N ASP A 35 -7.69 0.74 -11.42
CA ASP A 35 -8.38 1.60 -12.37
C ASP A 35 -7.37 2.52 -13.05
N SER A 36 -7.03 2.21 -14.31
CA SER A 36 -6.09 3.02 -15.09
C SER A 36 -6.60 4.40 -15.49
N LYS A 37 -7.90 4.67 -15.40
CA LYS A 37 -8.47 6.00 -15.65
C LYS A 37 -8.35 6.90 -14.42
N ALA A 38 -8.49 6.31 -13.23
CA ALA A 38 -8.40 7.02 -11.96
C ALA A 38 -6.99 6.95 -11.33
N CYS A 39 -6.11 6.10 -11.86
CA CYS A 39 -4.78 5.82 -11.31
C CYS A 39 -4.80 5.34 -9.85
N ILE A 40 -5.82 4.55 -9.49
CA ILE A 40 -6.05 4.09 -8.12
C ILE A 40 -6.14 2.56 -8.05
N CYS A 41 -5.49 1.97 -7.05
CA CYS A 41 -5.72 0.57 -6.68
C CYS A 41 -6.80 0.46 -5.60
N SER A 42 -7.63 -0.57 -5.66
CA SER A 42 -8.57 -0.92 -4.59
C SER A 42 -8.41 -2.39 -4.22
N PHE A 43 -8.73 -2.73 -2.97
CA PHE A 43 -8.56 -4.08 -2.43
C PHE A 43 -9.88 -4.64 -1.90
N GLU A 44 -10.13 -5.91 -2.20
CA GLU A 44 -11.17 -6.69 -1.55
C GLU A 44 -10.50 -7.55 -0.48
N LEU A 45 -10.88 -7.32 0.78
CA LEU A 45 -10.33 -8.03 1.92
C LEU A 45 -11.30 -9.09 2.44
N ASP A 46 -10.75 -10.06 3.16
CA ASP A 46 -11.55 -11.02 3.88
C ASP A 46 -12.47 -10.35 4.90
N SER A 47 -13.69 -10.87 5.04
CA SER A 47 -14.71 -10.33 5.95
C SER A 47 -14.32 -10.31 7.43
N SER A 48 -13.28 -11.04 7.82
CA SER A 48 -12.71 -11.00 9.17
C SER A 48 -11.90 -9.73 9.45
N ILE A 49 -11.44 -9.02 8.42
CA ILE A 49 -10.63 -7.81 8.56
C ILE A 49 -11.53 -6.61 8.79
N LYS A 50 -11.17 -5.82 9.79
CA LYS A 50 -11.85 -4.59 10.17
C LYS A 50 -10.91 -3.41 10.06
N GLU A 51 -11.49 -2.28 9.65
CA GLU A 51 -10.77 -1.01 9.65
C GLU A 51 -10.13 -0.75 11.02
N GLY A 52 -8.83 -0.46 11.01
CA GLY A 52 -8.04 -0.15 12.19
C GLY A 52 -7.51 -1.35 12.99
N ASP A 53 -7.83 -2.58 12.61
CA ASP A 53 -7.19 -3.75 13.22
C ASP A 53 -5.71 -3.89 12.79
N SER A 54 -4.95 -4.75 13.48
CA SER A 54 -3.52 -4.90 13.21
C SER A 54 -3.24 -5.46 11.81
N VAL A 55 -4.12 -6.30 11.28
CA VAL A 55 -3.93 -6.89 9.94
C VAL A 55 -4.22 -5.86 8.86
N CYS A 56 -5.27 -5.05 9.04
CA CYS A 56 -5.60 -3.89 8.24
C CYS A 56 -4.40 -2.92 8.19
N GLN A 57 -3.77 -2.63 9.32
CA GLN A 57 -2.60 -1.76 9.38
C GLN A 57 -1.42 -2.33 8.58
N GLU A 58 -1.18 -3.64 8.65
CA GLU A 58 -0.12 -4.28 7.85
C GLU A 58 -0.41 -4.27 6.35
N ILE A 59 -1.68 -4.45 5.95
CA ILE A 59 -2.12 -4.33 4.55
C ILE A 59 -1.95 -2.89 4.07
N GLU A 60 -2.36 -1.92 4.89
CA GLU A 60 -2.18 -0.50 4.59
C GLU A 60 -0.70 -0.14 4.46
N ASP A 61 0.17 -0.66 5.33
CA ASP A 61 1.61 -0.42 5.27
C ASP A 61 2.25 -1.07 4.03
N ALA A 62 1.79 -2.26 3.64
CA ALA A 62 2.16 -2.87 2.36
C ALA A 62 1.75 -1.98 1.17
N ALA A 63 0.53 -1.43 1.19
CA ALA A 63 0.05 -0.54 0.14
C ALA A 63 0.84 0.78 0.11
N ARG A 64 1.10 1.41 1.27
CA ARG A 64 1.85 2.67 1.39
C ARG A 64 3.32 2.55 1.02
N SER A 65 3.91 1.36 1.06
CA SER A 65 5.28 1.14 0.59
C SER A 65 5.38 0.92 -0.94
N THR A 66 4.29 0.53 -1.60
CA THR A 66 4.35 -0.02 -2.97
C THR A 66 3.41 0.64 -3.99
N ILE A 67 2.23 1.09 -3.58
CA ILE A 67 1.19 1.64 -4.45
C ILE A 67 1.16 3.16 -4.35
N SER A 68 1.21 3.85 -5.49
CA SER A 68 1.20 5.33 -5.53
C SER A 68 -0.09 5.94 -4.98
N GLN A 69 -1.24 5.41 -5.36
CA GLN A 69 -2.55 5.79 -4.82
C GLN A 69 -3.44 4.56 -4.69
N PHE A 70 -4.09 4.39 -3.54
CA PHE A 70 -4.98 3.28 -3.27
C PHE A 70 -6.22 3.70 -2.50
N GLU A 71 -7.25 2.88 -2.52
CA GLU A 71 -8.45 3.00 -1.70
C GLU A 71 -8.56 1.78 -0.79
N LEU A 72 -8.77 2.05 0.50
CA LEU A 72 -8.96 1.03 1.53
C LEU A 72 -10.07 1.51 2.49
N PHE A 73 -11.11 0.70 2.67
CA PHE A 73 -12.30 1.06 3.46
C PHE A 73 -12.96 2.40 3.02
N GLY A 74 -12.97 2.71 1.72
CA GLY A 74 -13.51 3.98 1.20
C GLY A 74 -12.61 5.19 1.42
N ILE A 75 -11.40 5.00 1.96
CA ILE A 75 -10.43 6.06 2.23
C ILE A 75 -9.30 5.98 1.20
N VAL A 76 -9.02 7.09 0.53
CA VAL A 76 -7.91 7.19 -0.42
C VAL A 76 -6.61 7.43 0.35
N GLY A 77 -5.65 6.52 0.18
CA GLY A 77 -4.29 6.59 0.67
C GLY A 77 -3.29 6.81 -0.45
N HIS A 78 -2.07 7.20 -0.05
CA HIS A 78 -0.94 7.43 -0.95
C HIS A 78 0.30 6.72 -0.42
N ARG A 79 1.22 6.41 -1.33
CA ARG A 79 2.56 5.94 -0.99
C ARG A 79 3.21 6.90 0.01
N TYR A 80 4.03 6.40 0.92
CA TYR A 80 4.91 7.25 1.70
C TYR A 80 5.88 7.98 0.76
N ASP A 81 5.91 9.30 0.84
CA ASP A 81 7.04 10.06 0.34
C ASP A 81 8.22 9.78 1.28
N LEU A 82 9.29 9.18 0.76
CA LEU A 82 10.52 8.88 1.50
C LEU A 82 11.27 10.15 1.97
N GLU A 83 10.72 11.35 1.76
CA GLU A 83 11.26 12.58 2.33
C GLU A 83 10.71 12.80 3.75
N MET A 84 11.56 12.45 4.72
CA MET A 84 11.58 12.94 6.10
C MET A 84 10.70 12.22 7.13
N ASN A 85 11.24 11.11 7.66
CA ASN A 85 11.13 10.85 9.10
C ASN A 85 12.54 10.55 9.65
N ILE A 86 13.36 11.60 9.75
CA ILE A 86 14.53 11.55 10.63
C ILE A 86 13.97 11.75 12.04
N PRO A 87 13.95 10.74 12.93
CA PRO A 87 13.69 11.00 14.33
C PRO A 87 14.79 11.93 14.83
N GLU A 88 14.42 13.17 15.18
CA GLU A 88 15.33 14.06 15.90
C GLU A 88 15.83 13.31 17.13
N GLY A 89 17.16 13.24 17.26
CA GLY A 89 17.83 12.54 18.34
C GLY A 89 17.30 12.99 19.70
N GLN A 90 16.89 12.03 20.51
CA GLN A 90 16.85 12.20 21.95
C GLN A 90 18.31 12.28 22.42
N ASP A 91 18.85 13.50 22.51
CA ASP A 91 20.02 13.75 23.34
C ASP A 91 19.61 13.61 24.81
N ALA A 92 20.37 12.76 25.49
CA ALA A 92 20.23 12.33 26.88
C ALA A 92 20.64 13.41 27.90
#